data_AF-A0A966SK54-F1
#
_entry.id   AF-A0A966SK54-F1
#
_cell.length_a   1.000
_cell.length_b   1.000
_cell.length_c   1.000
_cell.angle_alpha   90.00
_cell.angle_beta   90.00
_cell.angle_gamma   90.00
#
_symmetry.space_group_name_H-M   'P 1'
#
loop_
_entity.id
_entity.type
_entity.pdbx_description
1 polymer ?
#
loop_
_entity_poly.entity_id
_entity_poly.type
_entity_poly.pdbx_seq_one_letter_code
_entity_poly.pdbx_strand_id
1 'polypeptide(L)'
;MRPTEEKFKKLTTPRAYPGKRFHVIRGSTNTLAREIVLTFTTDETGNFSFQLLPGTYALLVDEQIPPPDAKKYQTKFITVDESAFNQWWAKPYHLLEVKAAPLADLKFHFPHRSFISNDIPCLRYVGPYPP
;
A
#
# COMPACT_ATOMS: atom_id res chain seq x y z
N MET A 1 26.71 -18.66 13.33
CA MET A 1 25.90 -19.64 12.57
C MET A 1 25.26 -18.92 11.40
N ARG A 2 25.46 -19.37 10.16
CA ARG A 2 24.72 -18.86 8.99
C ARG A 2 23.37 -19.58 8.95
N PRO A 3 22.23 -18.88 8.78
CA PRO A 3 20.94 -19.55 8.61
C PRO A 3 20.99 -20.47 7.38
N THR A 4 20.42 -21.67 7.50
CA THR A 4 20.30 -22.64 6.41
C THR A 4 19.48 -22.04 5.25
N GLU A 5 19.77 -22.42 4.00
CA GLU A 5 19.06 -21.91 2.81
C GLU A 5 17.52 -22.02 2.93
N GLU A 6 17.02 -23.07 3.56
CA GLU A 6 15.58 -23.24 3.83
C GLU A 6 14.98 -22.18 4.75
N LYS A 7 15.75 -21.67 5.72
CA LYS A 7 15.30 -20.58 6.61
C LYS A 7 15.23 -19.26 5.86
N PHE A 8 16.18 -19.00 4.96
CA PHE A 8 16.13 -17.83 4.07
C PHE A 8 14.96 -17.88 3.09
N LYS A 9 14.66 -19.06 2.55
CA LYS A 9 13.50 -19.25 1.66
C LYS A 9 12.19 -18.95 2.38
N LYS A 10 12.02 -19.40 3.64
CA LYS A 10 10.83 -19.09 4.46
C LYS A 10 10.68 -17.60 4.82
N LEU A 11 11.79 -16.87 4.96
CA LEU A 11 11.76 -15.43 5.25
C LEU A 11 11.42 -14.58 4.01
N THR A 12 11.60 -15.14 2.82
CA THR A 12 11.38 -14.44 1.54
C THR A 12 10.04 -14.79 0.88
N THR A 13 9.32 -15.81 1.37
CA THR A 13 7.97 -16.14 0.88
C THR A 13 6.97 -15.04 1.27
N PRO A 14 6.30 -14.40 0.30
CA PRO A 14 5.22 -13.46 0.58
C PRO A 14 4.11 -14.12 1.41
N ARG A 15 3.57 -13.39 2.38
CA ARG A 15 2.47 -13.85 3.22
C ARG A 15 1.19 -13.10 2.85
N ALA A 16 0.05 -13.74 3.08
CA ALA A 16 -1.24 -13.07 3.00
C ALA A 16 -1.24 -11.84 3.91
N TYR A 17 -1.81 -10.74 3.43
CA TYR A 17 -1.98 -9.51 4.20
C TYR A 17 -3.48 -9.25 4.39
N PRO A 18 -4.10 -9.89 5.40
CA PRO A 18 -5.52 -9.75 5.65
C PRO A 18 -5.87 -8.38 6.23
N GLY A 19 -7.09 -7.90 5.96
CA GLY A 19 -7.60 -6.66 6.54
C GLY A 19 -7.00 -5.37 5.93
N LYS A 20 -6.20 -5.47 4.86
CA LYS A 20 -5.64 -4.29 4.18
C LYS A 20 -6.73 -3.63 3.35
N ARG A 21 -6.97 -2.35 3.62
CA ARG A 21 -8.01 -1.55 2.96
C ARG A 21 -7.45 -0.79 1.77
N PHE A 22 -8.22 -0.81 0.69
CA PHE A 22 -7.97 -0.09 -0.54
C PHE A 22 -9.19 0.74 -0.93
N HIS A 23 -8.92 1.81 -1.65
CA HIS A 23 -9.91 2.70 -2.20
C HIS A 23 -9.67 2.87 -3.69
N VAL A 24 -10.73 2.85 -4.46
CA VAL A 24 -10.69 3.02 -5.90
C VAL A 24 -11.29 4.38 -6.24
N ILE A 25 -10.55 5.17 -7.00
CA ILE A 25 -11.00 6.45 -7.54
C ILE A 25 -11.04 6.38 -9.07
N ARG A 26 -11.87 7.22 -9.70
CA ARG A 26 -11.80 7.42 -11.15
C ARG A 26 -10.57 8.25 -11.52
N GLY A 27 -9.98 7.94 -12.67
CA GLY A 27 -8.81 8.62 -13.20
C GLY A 27 -7.49 7.98 -12.76
N SER A 28 -6.40 8.73 -12.93
CA SER A 28 -5.04 8.19 -12.81
C SER A 28 -4.18 8.86 -11.74
N THR A 29 -4.72 9.83 -10.99
CA THR A 29 -3.96 10.64 -10.03
C THR A 29 -4.73 10.86 -8.75
N ASN A 30 -4.05 10.75 -7.61
CA ASN A 30 -4.64 11.08 -6.33
C ASN A 30 -4.69 12.61 -6.16
N THR A 31 -5.88 13.16 -5.95
CA THR A 31 -6.10 14.59 -5.68
C THR A 31 -7.04 14.77 -4.50
N LEU A 32 -7.08 15.95 -3.89
CA LEU A 32 -8.00 16.21 -2.77
C LEU A 32 -9.48 16.23 -3.18
N ALA A 33 -9.77 16.50 -4.46
CA ALA A 33 -11.12 16.56 -5.00
C ALA A 33 -11.62 15.21 -5.57
N ARG A 34 -10.85 14.14 -5.41
CA ARG A 34 -11.21 12.82 -5.93
C ARG A 34 -12.49 12.30 -5.29
N GLU A 35 -13.22 11.49 -6.06
CA GLU A 35 -14.36 10.74 -5.56
C GLU A 35 -13.96 9.27 -5.38
N ILE A 36 -14.25 8.71 -4.20
CA ILE A 36 -14.06 7.28 -3.93
C ILE A 36 -15.27 6.53 -4.50
N VAL A 37 -15.02 5.71 -5.50
CA VAL A 37 -16.04 4.93 -6.22
C VAL A 37 -16.31 3.61 -5.52
N LEU A 38 -15.26 3.02 -4.95
CA LEU A 38 -15.31 1.74 -4.25
C LEU A 38 -14.28 1.72 -3.13
N THR A 39 -14.63 1.10 -2.02
CA THR A 39 -13.68 0.71 -0.96
C THR A 39 -13.79 -0.78 -0.76
N PHE A 40 -12.66 -1.47 -0.66
CA PHE A 40 -12.62 -2.91 -0.38
C PHE A 40 -11.49 -3.24 0.59
N THR A 41 -11.61 -4.38 1.24
CA THR A 41 -10.63 -4.88 2.21
C THR A 41 -10.26 -6.30 1.82
N THR A 42 -8.99 -6.66 1.95
CA THR A 42 -8.55 -8.05 1.73
C THR A 42 -9.13 -8.99 2.79
N ASP A 43 -9.52 -10.19 2.36
CA ASP A 43 -10.02 -11.23 3.25
C ASP A 43 -8.91 -11.86 4.10
N GLU A 44 -9.25 -12.85 4.93
CA GLU A 44 -8.31 -13.58 5.81
C GLU A 44 -7.16 -14.26 5.05
N THR A 45 -7.38 -14.57 3.77
CA THR A 45 -6.41 -15.18 2.87
C THR A 45 -5.64 -14.16 2.02
N GLY A 46 -5.92 -12.86 2.18
CA GLY A 46 -5.29 -11.78 1.43
C GLY A 46 -5.88 -11.56 0.03
N ASN A 47 -7.02 -12.19 -0.29
CA ASN A 47 -7.68 -12.08 -1.58
C ASN A 47 -8.73 -10.96 -1.58
N PHE A 48 -9.13 -10.53 -2.77
CA PHE A 48 -10.18 -9.54 -2.99
C PHE A 48 -10.88 -9.78 -4.34
N SER A 49 -12.14 -9.36 -4.45
CA SER A 49 -12.90 -9.39 -5.70
C SER A 49 -13.96 -8.31 -5.68
N PHE A 50 -14.16 -7.65 -6.82
CA PHE A 50 -15.18 -6.61 -7.00
C PHE A 50 -15.46 -6.41 -8.49
N GLN A 51 -16.53 -5.68 -8.80
CA GLN A 51 -16.91 -5.32 -10.16
C GLN A 51 -16.78 -3.82 -10.36
N LEU A 52 -16.23 -3.42 -11.50
CA LEU A 52 -16.18 -2.03 -11.95
C LEU A 52 -16.64 -1.97 -13.40
N LEU A 53 -17.25 -0.84 -13.75
CA LEU A 53 -17.54 -0.54 -15.15
C LEU A 53 -16.22 -0.30 -15.90
N PRO A 54 -16.18 -0.51 -17.23
CA PRO A 54 -15.01 -0.18 -18.02
C PRO A 54 -14.58 1.29 -17.83
N GLY A 55 -13.27 1.49 -17.65
CA GLY A 55 -12.70 2.82 -17.39
C GLY A 55 -11.32 2.77 -16.75
N THR A 56 -10.72 3.94 -16.59
CA THR A 56 -9.44 4.12 -15.90
C THR A 56 -9.68 4.46 -14.43
N TYR A 57 -9.08 3.68 -13.55
CA TYR A 57 -9.18 3.83 -12.12
C TYR A 57 -7.80 3.81 -11.45
N ALA A 58 -7.70 4.49 -10.33
CA ALA A 58 -6.53 4.49 -9.47
C ALA A 58 -6.88 3.80 -8.16
N LEU A 59 -6.06 2.83 -7.76
CA LEU A 59 -6.09 2.25 -6.44
C LEU A 59 -5.21 3.06 -5.52
N LEU A 60 -5.76 3.37 -4.35
CA LEU A 60 -5.12 4.05 -3.26
C LEU A 60 -5.13 3.13 -2.04
N VAL A 61 -4.06 3.16 -1.25
CA VAL A 61 -4.08 2.57 0.09
C VAL A 61 -4.70 3.54 1.09
N ASP A 62 -5.17 3.04 2.24
CA ASP A 62 -5.81 3.84 3.30
C ASP A 62 -4.97 5.07 3.70
N GLU A 63 -3.64 4.92 3.72
CA GLU A 63 -2.70 6.02 4.03
C GLU A 63 -2.68 7.16 3.01
N GLN A 64 -3.21 6.97 1.80
CA GLN A 64 -3.32 7.99 0.75
C GLN A 64 -4.66 8.74 0.78
N ILE A 65 -5.56 8.38 1.68
CA ILE A 65 -6.88 9.00 1.81
C ILE A 65 -6.88 10.36 2.53
N PRO A 66 -6.27 10.51 3.71
CA PRO A 66 -6.20 11.84 4.32
C PRO A 66 -5.38 12.79 3.43
N PRO A 67 -5.57 14.12 3.57
CA PRO A 67 -4.67 15.10 2.98
C PRO A 67 -3.21 14.79 3.31
N PRO A 68 -2.27 15.07 2.40
CA PRO A 68 -0.87 14.72 2.62
C PRO A 68 -0.31 15.53 3.79
N ASP A 69 0.03 14.82 4.87
CA ASP A 69 0.70 15.37 6.05
C ASP A 69 1.83 14.42 6.46
N ALA A 70 3.02 14.68 5.94
CA ALA A 70 4.21 13.89 6.25
C ALA A 70 4.56 13.94 7.75
N LYS A 71 4.37 15.11 8.39
CA LYS A 71 4.80 15.35 9.77
C LYS A 71 4.01 14.52 10.77
N LYS A 72 2.77 14.16 10.46
CA LYS A 72 1.96 13.22 11.25
C LYS A 72 2.66 11.89 11.52
N TYR A 73 3.51 11.43 10.61
CA TYR A 73 4.20 10.15 10.72
C TYR A 73 5.60 10.27 11.33
N GLN A 74 6.08 11.50 11.55
CA GLN A 74 7.37 11.73 12.17
C GLN A 74 7.28 11.48 13.68
N THR A 75 8.20 10.68 14.20
CA THR A 75 8.32 10.41 15.64
C THR A 75 9.79 10.50 16.05
N LYS A 76 10.08 10.29 17.34
CA LYS A 76 11.46 10.20 17.84
C LYS A 76 12.30 9.15 17.08
N PHE A 77 11.68 8.08 16.58
CA PHE A 77 12.36 6.97 15.93
C PHE A 77 11.94 6.75 14.47
N ILE A 78 11.07 7.62 13.93
CA ILE A 78 10.64 7.55 12.54
C ILE A 78 10.93 8.89 11.89
N THR A 79 11.76 8.84 10.84
CA THR A 79 12.03 9.96 9.95
C THR A 79 11.21 9.83 8.69
N VAL A 80 10.81 10.95 8.10
CA VAL A 80 10.04 11.03 6.86
C VAL A 80 10.72 11.99 5.90
N ASP A 81 10.83 11.57 4.64
CA ASP A 81 11.17 12.48 3.54
C ASP A 81 9.86 13.08 3.00
N GLU A 82 9.65 14.38 3.25
CA GLU A 82 8.42 15.08 2.88
C GLU A 82 8.23 15.15 1.35
N SER A 83 9.30 15.36 0.58
CA SER A 83 9.22 15.39 -0.88
C SER A 83 8.84 14.01 -1.42
N ALA A 84 9.50 12.96 -0.94
CA ALA A 84 9.17 11.60 -1.33
C ALA A 84 7.73 11.22 -0.91
N PHE A 85 7.31 11.62 0.29
CA PHE A 85 5.95 11.39 0.78
C PHE A 85 4.90 12.04 -0.12
N ASN A 86 5.07 13.31 -0.48
CA ASN A 86 4.13 14.03 -1.34
C ASN A 86 4.05 13.42 -2.74
N GLN A 87 5.19 12.99 -3.31
CA GLN A 87 5.22 12.29 -4.60
C GLN A 87 4.52 10.93 -4.53
N TRP A 88 4.78 10.16 -3.47
CA TRP A 88 4.13 8.88 -3.23
C TRP A 88 2.62 9.05 -3.00
N TRP A 89 2.20 10.06 -2.23
CA TRP A 89 0.79 10.32 -1.96
C TRP A 89 0.02 10.65 -3.24
N ALA A 90 0.58 11.50 -4.11
CA ALA A 90 -0.05 11.90 -5.37
C ALA A 90 -0.11 10.77 -6.41
N LYS A 91 0.88 9.87 -6.39
CA LYS A 91 0.94 8.72 -7.30
C LYS A 91 0.01 7.61 -6.81
N PRO A 92 -0.89 7.08 -7.65
CA PRO A 92 -1.72 5.96 -7.24
C PRO A 92 -0.85 4.73 -6.93
N TYR A 93 -1.29 3.93 -5.97
CA TYR A 93 -0.63 2.67 -5.66
C TYR A 93 -0.62 1.74 -6.88
N HIS A 94 -1.75 1.66 -7.59
CA HIS A 94 -1.85 0.94 -8.85
C HIS A 94 -2.85 1.60 -9.78
N LEU A 95 -2.59 1.55 -11.09
CA LEU A 95 -3.54 1.97 -12.11
C LEU A 95 -4.26 0.74 -12.66
N LEU A 96 -5.59 0.78 -12.63
CA LEU A 96 -6.44 -0.22 -13.26
C LEU A 96 -7.05 0.34 -14.53
N GLU A 97 -6.83 -0.37 -15.62
CA GLU A 97 -7.57 -0.18 -16.87
C GLU A 97 -8.60 -1.29 -16.98
N VAL A 98 -9.82 -0.99 -16.54
CA VAL A 98 -10.93 -1.95 -16.62
C VAL A 98 -11.48 -1.92 -18.04
N LYS A 99 -11.43 -3.06 -18.71
CA LYS A 99 -12.02 -3.28 -20.04
C LYS A 99 -13.25 -4.17 -19.90
N ALA A 100 -13.87 -4.55 -21.01
CA ALA A 100 -15.02 -5.47 -20.99
C ALA A 100 -14.68 -6.88 -20.48
N ALA A 101 -13.41 -7.27 -20.46
CA ALA A 101 -12.95 -8.55 -19.93
C ALA A 101 -12.60 -8.44 -18.44
N PRO A 102 -12.86 -9.50 -17.64
CA PRO A 102 -12.43 -9.55 -16.24
C PRO A 102 -10.92 -9.37 -16.10
N LEU A 103 -10.49 -8.58 -15.11
CA LEU A 103 -9.10 -8.55 -14.68
C LEU A 103 -8.88 -9.68 -13.67
N ALA A 104 -7.96 -10.58 -13.98
CA ALA A 104 -7.54 -11.67 -13.10
C ALA A 104 -6.06 -11.49 -12.70
N ASP A 105 -5.63 -12.23 -11.66
CA ASP A 105 -4.22 -12.36 -11.25
C ASP A 105 -3.51 -11.06 -10.84
N LEU A 106 -4.26 -10.04 -10.41
CA LEU A 106 -3.68 -8.85 -9.81
C LEU A 106 -3.02 -9.20 -8.47
N LYS A 107 -1.68 -9.10 -8.43
CA LYS A 107 -0.86 -9.39 -7.25
C LYS A 107 -0.21 -8.11 -6.75
N PHE A 108 -0.56 -7.73 -5.52
CA PHE A 108 0.01 -6.57 -4.86
C PHE A 108 0.96 -7.01 -3.74
N HIS A 109 2.19 -6.53 -3.81
CA HIS A 109 3.21 -6.82 -2.80
C HIS A 109 3.45 -5.58 -1.96
N PHE A 110 3.42 -5.75 -0.63
CA PHE A 110 3.66 -4.69 0.34
C PHE A 110 4.93 -4.99 1.12
N PRO A 111 5.93 -4.08 1.09
CA PRO A 111 7.04 -4.14 2.01
C PRO A 111 6.56 -3.67 3.39
N HIS A 112 5.92 -4.58 4.15
CA HIS A 112 5.57 -4.30 5.54
C HIS A 112 6.86 -4.33 6.37
N ARG A 113 7.28 -3.16 6.85
CA ARG A 113 8.56 -3.01 7.56
C ARG A 113 8.34 -3.16 9.05
N SER A 114 9.16 -4.00 9.68
CA SER A 114 9.22 -4.08 11.14
C SER A 114 9.43 -2.68 11.74
N PHE A 115 8.76 -2.42 12.87
CA PHE A 115 8.83 -1.16 13.64
C PHE A 115 8.20 0.06 12.96
N ILE A 116 7.56 -0.10 11.80
CA ILE A 116 6.76 0.94 11.15
C ILE A 116 5.36 0.36 10.93
N SER A 117 4.35 0.93 11.60
CA SER A 117 2.98 0.43 11.51
C SER A 117 2.29 0.69 10.17
N ASN A 118 2.82 1.60 9.35
CA ASN A 118 2.23 2.01 8.08
C ASN A 118 3.07 1.54 6.89
N ASP A 119 2.41 1.24 5.77
CA ASP A 119 3.07 0.77 4.54
C ASP A 119 3.52 1.92 3.63
N ILE A 120 3.86 3.07 4.23
CA ILE A 120 4.29 4.28 3.53
C ILE A 120 5.79 4.19 3.23
N PRO A 121 6.25 4.03 1.97
CA PRO A 121 7.64 3.71 1.63
C PRO A 121 8.64 4.77 2.10
N CYS A 122 8.22 6.02 2.22
CA CYS A 122 9.05 7.18 2.57
C CYS A 122 9.38 7.31 4.06
N LEU A 123 8.84 6.42 4.91
CA LEU A 123 9.18 6.36 6.33
C LEU A 123 10.45 5.53 6.57
N ARG A 124 11.30 5.96 7.50
CA ARG A 124 12.50 5.23 7.90
C ARG A 124 12.63 5.18 9.42
N TYR A 125 12.75 3.97 9.96
CA TYR A 125 13.07 3.74 11.36
C TYR A 125 14.54 4.06 11.64
N VAL A 126 14.80 4.86 12.68
CA VAL A 126 16.13 5.30 13.11
C VAL A 126 16.37 5.06 14.61
N GLY A 127 15.49 4.30 15.25
CA GLY A 127 15.61 3.96 16.66
C GLY A 127 16.57 2.79 16.94
N PRO A 128 16.83 2.50 18.22
CA PRO A 128 17.58 1.30 18.60
C PRO A 128 16.82 0.05 18.16
N TYR A 129 17.55 -1.04 17.88
CA TYR A 129 16.90 -2.33 17.67
C TYR A 129 16.22 -2.74 18.98
N PRO A 130 14.91 -3.07 19.00
CA PRO A 130 14.27 -3.52 20.21
C PRO A 130 14.88 -4.84 20.69
N PRO A 131 14.98 -5.05 22.02
CA PRO A 131 15.62 -6.23 22.62
C PRO A 131 14.93 -7.55 22.26
#